data_AF-A0A8S4F8E9-F1
#
_entry.id   AF-A0A8S4F8E9-F1
#
_cell.length_a   1.000
_cell.length_b   1.000
_cell.length_c   1.000
_cell.angle_alpha   90.00
_cell.angle_beta   90.00
_cell.angle_gamma   90.00
#
_symmetry.space_group_name_H-M   'P 1'
#
loop_
_entity.id
_entity.type
_entity.pdbx_description
1 polymer ?
#
loop_
_entity_poly.entity_id
_entity_poly.type
_entity_poly.pdbx_seq_one_letter_code
_entity_poly.pdbx_strand_id
1 'polypeptide(L)'
;MRVVISACSSYNMVLREDPTQNRLRESLDLFKSIWNNRWLRTISVILFLNKQDLLAEKVLAGKSRLEEYFAEFARYQTPPDAAPECREPPDVARAKYFIRDEFLVSCAVFY
;
A
#
# COMPACT_ATOMS: atom_id res chain seq x y z
N MET A 1 -1.32 9.69 19.70
CA MET A 1 -0.76 9.10 18.47
C MET A 1 -1.48 7.80 18.16
N ARG A 2 -1.81 7.53 16.90
CA ARG A 2 -2.37 6.23 16.47
C ARG A 2 -1.41 5.54 15.51
N VAL A 3 -1.36 4.22 15.61
CA VAL A 3 -0.52 3.38 14.75
C VAL A 3 -1.43 2.53 13.86
N VAL A 4 -1.24 2.61 12.55
CA VAL A 4 -1.92 1.78 11.57
C VAL A 4 -0.88 0.86 10.94
N ILE A 5 -1.20 -0.43 10.85
CA ILE A 5 -0.32 -1.45 10.28
C ILE A 5 -1.02 -2.02 9.06
N SER A 6 -0.37 -1.98 7.90
CA SER A 6 -0.89 -2.60 6.68
C SER A 6 0.09 -3.63 6.13
N ALA A 7 -0.43 -4.78 5.73
CA ALA A 7 0.36 -5.85 5.13
C ALA A 7 0.42 -5.68 3.61
N CYS A 8 1.53 -5.15 3.10
CA CYS A 8 1.68 -4.82 1.67
C CYS A 8 1.61 -6.07 0.78
N SER A 9 2.12 -7.21 1.29
CA SER A 9 2.09 -8.47 0.56
C SER A 9 0.70 -9.09 0.40
N SER A 10 -0.35 -8.53 1.01
CA SER A 10 -1.72 -9.03 0.90
C SER A 10 -2.51 -8.46 -0.29
N TYR A 11 -1.84 -7.79 -1.23
CA TYR A 11 -2.45 -7.24 -2.45
C TYR A 11 -3.22 -8.26 -3.30
N ASN A 12 -2.88 -9.56 -3.22
CA ASN A 12 -3.53 -10.66 -3.92
C ASN A 12 -4.37 -11.56 -3.01
N MET A 13 -4.73 -11.08 -1.81
CA MET A 13 -5.50 -11.86 -0.82
C MET A 13 -6.83 -11.19 -0.52
N VAL A 14 -7.83 -12.01 -0.19
CA VAL A 14 -9.15 -11.56 0.26
C VAL A 14 -9.32 -11.73 1.78
N LEU A 15 -10.23 -10.97 2.40
CA LEU A 15 -10.54 -11.10 3.83
C LEU A 15 -11.07 -12.50 4.14
N ARG A 16 -10.92 -12.94 5.39
CA ARG A 16 -11.45 -14.24 5.81
C ARG A 16 -12.96 -14.16 6.01
N GLU A 17 -13.40 -12.99 6.46
CA GLU A 17 -14.76 -12.61 6.79
C GLU A 17 -15.58 -12.32 5.53
N ASP A 18 -14.94 -11.73 4.51
CA ASP A 18 -15.52 -11.44 3.20
C ASP A 18 -14.57 -11.83 2.07
N PRO A 19 -14.82 -12.95 1.36
CA PRO A 19 -13.96 -13.42 0.27
C PRO A 19 -14.08 -12.57 -1.00
N THR A 20 -15.00 -11.60 -1.06
CA THR A 20 -15.11 -10.67 -2.19
C THR A 20 -14.23 -9.44 -2.03
N GLN A 21 -13.73 -9.19 -0.81
CA GLN A 21 -13.02 -7.98 -0.47
C GLN A 21 -11.51 -8.20 -0.37
N ASN A 22 -10.74 -7.41 -1.13
CA ASN A 22 -9.28 -7.44 -1.10
C ASN A 22 -8.72 -6.85 0.21
N ARG A 23 -7.75 -7.54 0.84
CA ARG A 23 -7.20 -7.12 2.14
C ARG A 23 -6.44 -5.80 2.10
N LEU A 24 -5.70 -5.54 1.03
CA LEU A 24 -4.93 -4.30 0.90
C LEU A 24 -5.88 -3.12 0.63
N ARG A 25 -6.94 -3.32 -0.17
CA ARG A 25 -7.99 -2.31 -0.37
C ARG A 25 -8.73 -1.98 0.93
N GLU A 26 -9.12 -2.99 1.71
CA GLU A 26 -9.73 -2.75 3.03
C GLU A 26 -8.79 -1.94 3.95
N SER A 27 -7.48 -2.20 3.90
CA SER A 27 -6.51 -1.41 4.67
C SER A 27 -6.46 0.06 4.22
N LEU A 28 -6.56 0.32 2.91
CA LEU A 28 -6.63 1.67 2.35
C LEU A 28 -7.91 2.38 2.81
N ASP A 29 -9.06 1.70 2.75
CA ASP A 29 -10.36 2.25 3.16
C ASP A 29 -10.39 2.56 4.68
N LEU A 30 -9.86 1.66 5.51
CA LEU A 30 -9.70 1.89 6.95
C LEU A 30 -8.80 3.10 7.23
N PHE A 31 -7.67 3.21 6.54
CA PHE A 31 -6.77 4.34 6.69
C PHE A 31 -7.42 5.66 6.27
N LYS A 32 -8.13 5.67 5.15
CA LYS A 32 -8.90 6.83 4.66
C LYS A 32 -10.00 7.24 5.65
N SER A 33 -10.68 6.27 6.27
CA SER A 33 -11.69 6.54 7.31
C SER A 33 -11.07 7.17 8.55
N ILE A 34 -9.90 6.68 8.99
CA ILE A 34 -9.15 7.25 10.13
C ILE A 34 -8.71 8.68 9.81
N TRP A 35 -8.15 8.91 8.62
CA TRP A 35 -7.65 10.22 8.20
C TRP A 35 -8.75 11.28 8.10
N ASN A 36 -9.92 10.91 7.55
CA ASN A 36 -11.06 11.82 7.40
C ASN A 36 -11.90 12.00 8.67
N ASN A 37 -11.59 11.27 9.74
CA ASN A 37 -12.36 11.34 10.96
C ASN A 37 -12.14 12.69 11.66
N ARG A 38 -13.20 13.51 11.74
CA ARG A 38 -13.17 14.84 12.39
C ARG A 38 -12.64 14.82 13.83
N TRP A 39 -12.84 13.72 14.55
CA TRP A 39 -12.39 13.56 15.93
C TRP A 39 -10.90 13.20 16.04
N LEU A 40 -10.27 12.78 14.93
CA LEU A 40 -8.87 12.38 14.88
C LEU A 40 -7.97 13.40 14.16
N ARG A 41 -8.51 14.56 13.75
CA ARG A 41 -7.77 15.61 13.00
C ARG A 41 -6.48 16.09 13.67
N THR A 42 -6.45 16.12 15.00
CA THR A 42 -5.27 16.56 15.77
C THR A 42 -4.33 15.42 16.15
N ILE A 43 -4.68 14.18 15.79
CA ILE A 43 -3.93 12.99 16.18
C ILE A 43 -2.99 12.61 15.04
N SER A 44 -1.69 12.61 15.32
CA SER A 44 -0.69 12.05 14.40
C SER A 44 -0.92 10.55 14.21
N VAL A 45 -0.89 10.12 12.96
CA VAL A 45 -0.97 8.72 12.55
C VAL A 45 0.39 8.27 12.03
N ILE A 46 0.92 7.18 12.59
CA ILE A 46 2.07 6.49 12.04
C ILE A 46 1.56 5.29 11.25
N LEU A 47 1.91 5.23 9.97
CA LEU A 47 1.61 4.10 9.08
C LEU A 47 2.84 3.19 8.98
N PHE A 48 2.68 1.93 9.37
CA PHE A 48 3.66 0.88 9.12
C PHE A 48 3.25 0.04 7.91
N LEU A 49 4.04 0.16 6.85
CA LEU A 49 3.98 -0.73 5.69
C LEU A 49 4.78 -2.00 6.02
N ASN A 50 4.06 -3.03 6.47
CA ASN A 50 4.61 -4.29 6.96
C ASN A 50 4.64 -5.35 5.84
N LYS A 51 5.41 -6.42 6.07
CA LYS A 51 5.59 -7.57 5.16
C LYS A 51 6.18 -7.19 3.80
N GLN A 52 7.14 -6.27 3.82
CA GLN A 52 7.84 -5.81 2.61
C GLN A 52 8.75 -6.89 2.00
N ASP A 53 9.29 -7.76 2.83
CA ASP A 53 9.99 -8.99 2.47
C ASP A 53 9.11 -9.89 1.60
N LEU A 54 7.90 -10.21 2.06
CA LEU A 54 6.96 -11.04 1.31
C LEU A 54 6.42 -10.34 0.05
N LEU A 55 6.34 -9.01 0.06
CA LEU A 55 6.01 -8.25 -1.15
C LEU A 55 7.12 -8.44 -2.20
N ALA A 56 8.38 -8.30 -1.80
CA ALA A 56 9.53 -8.47 -2.68
C ALA A 56 9.55 -9.88 -3.30
N GLU A 57 9.37 -10.92 -2.49
CA GLU A 57 9.32 -12.30 -2.96
C GLU A 57 8.21 -12.51 -4.00
N LYS A 58 7.02 -11.97 -3.78
CA LYS A 58 5.89 -12.14 -4.70
C LYS A 58 6.08 -11.39 -6.01
N VAL A 59 6.61 -10.16 -5.95
CA VAL A 59 6.92 -9.36 -7.14
C VAL A 59 7.98 -10.07 -7.99
N LEU A 60 9.04 -10.57 -7.36
CA LEU A 60 10.12 -11.29 -8.06
C LEU A 60 9.68 -12.65 -8.59
N ALA A 61 8.77 -13.34 -7.89
CA ALA A 61 8.23 -14.61 -8.36
C ALA A 61 7.36 -14.46 -9.63
N GLY A 62 6.80 -13.27 -9.88
CA GLY A 62 6.00 -12.96 -11.08
C GLY A 62 4.70 -13.75 -11.23
N LYS A 63 4.31 -14.57 -10.24
CA LYS A 63 3.11 -15.44 -10.28
C LYS A 63 1.80 -14.68 -10.09
N SER A 64 1.83 -13.54 -9.41
CA SER A 64 0.66 -12.71 -9.14
C SER A 64 1.05 -11.26 -9.32
N ARG A 65 0.67 -10.70 -10.47
CA ARG A 65 1.03 -9.34 -10.86
C ARG A 65 0.18 -8.34 -10.10
N LEU A 66 0.79 -7.24 -9.64
CA LEU A 66 0.09 -6.24 -8.82
C LEU A 66 -0.99 -5.53 -9.64
N GLU A 67 -0.76 -5.34 -10.93
CA GLU A 67 -1.68 -4.75 -11.91
C GLU A 67 -2.98 -5.54 -12.14
N GLU A 68 -3.03 -6.82 -11.79
CA GLU A 68 -4.27 -7.61 -11.82
C GLU A 68 -5.25 -7.18 -10.72
N TYR A 69 -4.72 -6.63 -9.62
CA TYR A 69 -5.48 -6.20 -8.45
C TYR A 69 -5.57 -4.66 -8.35
N PHE A 70 -4.61 -3.95 -8.91
CA PHE A 70 -4.51 -2.49 -8.91
C PHE A 70 -4.13 -2.01 -10.31
N ALA A 71 -5.12 -1.74 -11.17
CA ALA A 71 -4.90 -1.45 -12.58
C ALA A 71 -4.02 -0.20 -12.80
N GLU A 72 -4.04 0.71 -11.83
CA GLU A 72 -3.25 1.93 -11.74
C GLU A 72 -1.74 1.64 -11.74
N PHE A 73 -1.33 0.50 -11.18
CA PHE A 73 0.07 0.09 -11.13
C PHE A 73 0.70 -0.06 -12.51
N ALA A 74 -0.09 -0.43 -13.53
CA ALA A 74 0.43 -0.57 -14.90
C ALA A 74 0.92 0.75 -15.50
N ARG A 75 0.40 1.89 -15.01
CA ARG A 75 0.80 3.24 -15.45
C ARG A 75 1.71 3.94 -14.45
N TYR A 76 1.90 3.35 -13.28
CA TYR A 76 2.70 3.93 -12.20
C TYR A 76 4.19 3.90 -12.56
N GLN A 77 4.85 5.04 -12.38
CA GLN A 77 6.30 5.17 -12.50
C GLN A 77 6.86 5.56 -11.15
N THR A 78 7.96 4.90 -10.77
CA THR A 78 8.67 5.24 -9.53
C THR A 78 9.11 6.70 -9.60
N PRO A 79 8.83 7.51 -8.56
CA PRO A 79 9.16 8.92 -8.60
C PRO A 79 10.68 9.12 -8.56
N PRO A 80 11.20 10.21 -9.17
CA PRO A 80 12.64 10.41 -9.36
C PRO A 80 13.40 10.67 -8.04
N ASP A 81 12.70 11.05 -6.98
CA ASP A 81 13.21 11.20 -5.62
C ASP A 81 13.18 9.90 -4.81
N ALA A 82 12.72 8.80 -5.42
CA ALA A 82 12.80 7.49 -4.79
C ALA A 82 14.26 7.14 -4.52
N ALA A 83 14.57 6.91 -3.26
CA ALA A 83 15.82 6.31 -2.82
C ALA A 83 15.57 4.81 -2.61
N PRO A 84 15.70 3.96 -3.66
CA PRO A 84 15.67 2.52 -3.46
C PRO A 84 16.84 2.11 -2.57
N GLU A 85 16.62 1.09 -1.75
CA GLU A 85 17.70 0.53 -0.96
C GLU A 85 18.79 -0.02 -1.90
N CYS A 86 20.07 0.22 -1.56
CA CYS A 86 21.20 -0.33 -2.30
C CYS A 86 21.07 -1.86 -2.36
N ARG A 87 20.66 -2.40 -3.52
CA ARG A 87 20.42 -3.82 -3.89
C ARG A 87 18.96 -4.22 -4.08
N GLU A 88 17.99 -3.33 -3.92
CA GLU A 88 16.60 -3.66 -4.22
C GLU A 88 16.34 -3.65 -5.75
N PRO A 89 15.73 -4.71 -6.31
CA PRO A 89 15.31 -4.72 -7.71
C PRO A 89 14.33 -3.59 -8.03
N PRO A 90 14.41 -2.98 -9.22
CA PRO A 90 13.59 -1.81 -9.56
C PRO A 90 12.09 -2.11 -9.55
N ASP A 91 11.68 -3.34 -9.85
CA ASP A 91 10.27 -3.76 -9.78
C ASP A 91 9.74 -3.82 -8.36
N VAL A 92 10.57 -4.26 -7.40
CA VAL A 92 10.20 -4.32 -5.98
C VAL A 92 10.10 -2.91 -5.42
N ALA A 93 11.10 -2.06 -5.72
CA ALA A 93 11.04 -0.64 -5.37
C ALA A 93 9.77 -0.01 -5.95
N ARG A 94 9.47 -0.20 -7.24
CA ARG A 94 8.25 0.33 -7.87
C ARG A 94 6.99 -0.13 -7.14
N ALA A 95 6.87 -1.40 -6.78
CA ALA A 95 5.73 -1.94 -6.03
C ALA A 95 5.60 -1.33 -4.63
N LYS A 96 6.69 -1.19 -3.88
CA LYS A 96 6.70 -0.56 -2.55
C LYS A 96 6.23 0.89 -2.61
N TYR A 97 6.79 1.66 -3.54
CA TYR A 97 6.47 3.07 -3.72
C TYR A 97 5.03 3.27 -4.19
N PHE A 98 4.52 2.41 -5.09
CA PHE A 98 3.11 2.42 -5.47
C PHE A 98 2.18 2.25 -4.28
N ILE A 99 2.39 1.20 -3.46
CA ILE A 99 1.53 0.95 -2.30
C ILE A 99 1.59 2.12 -1.33
N ARG A 100 2.78 2.66 -1.05
CA ARG A 100 2.96 3.86 -0.22
C ARG A 100 2.15 5.02 -0.75
N ASP A 101 2.23 5.29 -2.05
CA ASP A 101 1.59 6.43 -2.67
C ASP A 101 0.05 6.28 -2.68
N GLU A 102 -0.50 5.07 -2.80
CA GLU A 102 -1.94 4.83 -2.64
C GLU A 102 -2.47 5.25 -1.24
N PHE A 103 -1.68 5.01 -0.18
CA PHE A 103 -2.02 5.51 1.16
C PHE A 103 -1.90 7.03 1.25
N LEU A 104 -0.92 7.65 0.59
CA LEU A 104 -0.72 9.11 0.61
C LEU A 104 -1.76 9.85 -0.24
N VAL A 105 -2.15 9.31 -1.39
CA VAL A 105 -3.26 9.83 -2.22
C VAL A 105 -4.54 9.83 -1.41
N SER A 106 -4.79 8.77 -0.64
CA SER A 106 -5.94 8.69 0.27
C SER A 106 -5.94 9.83 1.32
N CYS A 107 -4.78 10.40 1.66
CA CYS A 107 -4.66 11.60 2.50
C CYS A 107 -4.87 12.92 1.73
N ALA A 108 -4.42 12.98 0.47
CA ALA A 108 -4.33 14.22 -0.32
C ALA A 108 -5.65 14.62 -1.01
N VAL A 109 -6.58 13.68 -1.22
CA VAL A 109 -7.84 13.90 -1.98
C VAL A 109 -8.83 14.87 -1.30
N PHE A 110 -8.52 15.44 -0.12
CA PHE A 110 -9.44 16.31 0.64
C PHE A 110 -8.89 17.70 0.99
N TYR A 111 -7.94 18.24 0.21
CA TYR A 111 -7.58 19.66 0.24
C TYR A 111 -8.22 20.44 -0.91
#